data_AF-A0A9E6D894-F1
#
_entry.id   AF-A0A9E6D894-F1
#
_cell.length_a   1.000
_cell.length_b   1.000
_cell.length_c   1.000
_cell.angle_alpha   90.00
_cell.angle_beta   90.00
_cell.angle_gamma   90.00
#
_symmetry.space_group_name_H-M   'P 1'
#
loop_
_entity.id
_entity.type
_entity.pdbx_description
1 polymer ?
#
loop_
_entity_poly.entity_id
_entity_poly.type
_entity_poly.pdbx_seq_one_letter_code
_entity_poly.pdbx_strand_id
1 'polypeptide(L)'
;MIHFFGNTNSTVFAVQTTKELSSEAIEKLTWLFGNQPKINAASVDAFFIGPRAAMVSPWSTNAVEITQNMTIEGIIRIEEYKSTTEDNTDFDPMLSQKFTELNQEIFTVDVQPEAVLNIDDIAGYNQQEGLALSDEEVVYLEGMASKIGRKLTDSEVFGFSQVNSEHCRHKIFNGTFIIDGEEMPSSLFKLIKKTAAETPRGIVSAYKDNVAFIEGPTVTQFAPKSADKPDFYQETEFNSVISLKAETHNFPTTVEPFNGAATGAGGEIRDRLAGGKGSLPLAGTAVYMTSYSRLEENRPWEQGMDERKWLYQTPMDILIKASNGASDFGNKFGQP
;
A
#
# COMPACT_ATOMS: atom_id res chain seq x y z
N MET A 1 11.58 16.56 22.12
CA MET A 1 12.79 15.83 22.59
C MET A 1 12.67 14.38 22.16
N ILE A 2 13.78 13.67 21.97
CA ILE A 2 13.80 12.23 21.70
C ILE A 2 14.38 11.53 22.93
N HIS A 3 13.64 10.57 23.47
CA HIS A 3 14.08 9.70 24.55
C HIS A 3 14.36 8.30 24.02
N PHE A 4 15.43 7.66 24.49
CA PHE A 4 15.80 6.32 24.07
C PHE A 4 15.46 5.30 25.16
N PHE A 5 14.91 4.16 24.76
CA PHE A 5 14.66 2.99 25.60
C PHE A 5 15.23 1.75 24.93
N GLY A 6 15.57 0.71 25.67
CA GLY A 6 16.09 -0.53 25.08
C GLY A 6 17.52 -0.87 25.46
N ASN A 7 18.15 -1.62 24.56
CA ASN A 7 19.51 -2.11 24.70
C ASN A 7 20.26 -1.81 23.40
N THR A 8 21.39 -1.10 23.52
CA THR A 8 22.21 -0.66 22.38
C THR A 8 22.77 -1.81 21.54
N ASN A 9 22.84 -3.02 22.11
CA ASN A 9 23.31 -4.22 21.43
C ASN A 9 22.19 -5.07 20.82
N SER A 10 20.92 -4.65 20.92
CA SER A 10 19.78 -5.34 20.30
C SER A 10 18.80 -4.37 19.67
N THR A 11 17.83 -3.85 20.42
CA THR A 11 16.81 -2.92 19.92
C THR A 11 16.79 -1.67 20.77
N VAL A 12 16.79 -0.52 20.11
CA VAL A 12 16.56 0.79 20.71
C VAL A 12 15.24 1.35 20.19
N PHE A 13 14.38 1.79 21.10
CA PHE A 13 13.17 2.53 20.81
C PHE A 13 13.46 4.02 20.95
N ALA A 14 13.18 4.79 19.91
CA ALA A 14 13.28 6.25 19.98
C ALA A 14 11.87 6.86 20.10
N VAL A 15 11.64 7.57 21.19
CA VAL A 15 10.34 8.15 21.57
C VAL A 15 10.42 9.67 21.45
N GLN A 16 9.77 10.24 20.44
CA GLN A 16 9.68 11.68 20.24
C GLN A 16 8.51 12.26 21.05
N THR A 17 8.78 13.32 21.81
CA THR A 17 7.81 13.95 22.70
C THR A 17 7.76 15.46 22.54
N THR A 18 6.60 16.05 22.82
CA THR A 18 6.40 17.51 22.91
C THR A 18 6.91 18.10 24.22
N LYS A 19 7.05 17.27 25.26
CA LYS A 19 7.44 17.65 26.63
C LYS A 19 8.24 16.54 27.30
N GLU A 20 8.91 16.87 28.40
CA GLU A 20 9.59 15.86 29.23
C GLU A 20 8.63 14.80 29.76
N LEU A 21 9.11 13.55 29.83
CA LEU A 21 8.35 12.42 30.35
C LEU A 21 8.32 12.44 31.88
N SER A 22 7.13 12.28 32.46
CA SER A 22 6.99 12.07 33.90
C SER A 22 7.54 10.70 34.31
N SER A 23 7.86 10.52 35.59
CA SER A 23 8.30 9.21 36.12
C SER A 23 7.28 8.10 35.85
N GLU A 24 5.98 8.40 36.01
CA GLU A 24 4.90 7.46 35.70
C GLU A 24 4.88 7.08 34.20
N ALA A 25 5.07 8.05 33.30
CA ALA A 25 5.14 7.78 31.87
C ALA A 25 6.35 6.93 31.52
N ILE A 26 7.51 7.17 32.14
CA ILE A 26 8.72 6.36 31.96
C ILE A 26 8.48 4.92 32.42
N GLU A 27 7.83 4.70 33.56
CA GLU A 27 7.48 3.36 34.05
C GLU A 27 6.53 2.63 33.09
N LYS A 28 5.47 3.32 32.62
CA LYS A 28 4.53 2.78 31.64
C LYS A 28 5.20 2.43 30.31
N LEU A 29 6.07 3.30 29.80
CA LEU A 29 6.82 3.05 28.56
C LEU A 29 7.83 1.91 28.73
N THR A 30 8.51 1.85 29.86
CA THR A 30 9.41 0.73 30.20
C THR A 30 8.65 -0.59 30.17
N TRP A 31 7.45 -0.64 30.76
CA TRP A 31 6.58 -1.81 30.70
C TRP A 31 6.14 -2.13 29.26
N LEU A 32 5.68 -1.12 28.50
CA LEU A 32 5.22 -1.25 27.12
C LEU A 32 6.31 -1.86 26.22
N PHE A 33 7.56 -1.44 26.40
CA PHE A 33 8.71 -1.94 25.65
C PHE A 33 9.26 -3.27 26.19
N GLY A 34 8.54 -4.00 27.03
CA GLY A 34 8.96 -5.31 27.54
C GLY A 34 9.99 -5.22 28.66
N ASN A 35 9.80 -4.28 29.59
CA ASN A 35 10.71 -3.95 30.70
C ASN A 35 12.09 -3.45 30.25
N GLN A 36 12.14 -2.81 29.09
CA GLN A 36 13.37 -2.23 28.56
C GLN A 36 13.62 -0.85 29.18
N PRO A 37 14.81 -0.61 29.77
CA PRO A 37 15.06 0.60 30.53
C PRO A 37 15.20 1.82 29.63
N LYS A 38 14.92 3.00 30.18
CA LYS A 38 15.32 4.28 29.58
C LYS A 38 16.85 4.37 29.55
N ILE A 39 17.39 4.72 28.39
CA ILE A 39 18.80 5.02 28.20
C ILE A 39 19.01 6.50 28.54
N ASN A 40 19.78 6.78 29.58
CA ASN A 40 20.07 8.15 30.03
C ASN A 40 21.17 8.81 29.19
N ALA A 41 20.90 9.03 27.91
CA ALA A 41 21.82 9.67 26.97
C ALA A 41 21.05 10.54 25.97
N ALA A 42 21.70 11.62 25.49
CA ALA A 42 21.15 12.50 24.46
C ALA A 42 21.33 11.93 23.04
N SER A 43 22.33 11.06 22.87
CA SER A 43 22.59 10.25 21.67
C SER A 43 22.98 8.83 22.07
N VAL A 44 22.90 7.91 21.10
CA VAL A 44 23.35 6.53 21.21
C VAL A 44 24.33 6.26 20.06
N ASP A 45 25.62 6.20 20.38
CA ASP A 45 26.70 6.10 19.41
C ASP A 45 27.00 4.62 19.09
N ALA A 46 26.23 4.07 18.16
CA ALA A 46 26.38 2.72 17.62
C ALA A 46 25.68 2.60 16.27
N PHE A 47 25.94 1.51 15.54
CA PHE A 47 25.29 1.28 14.25
C PHE A 47 23.90 0.68 14.42
N PHE A 48 22.91 1.27 13.74
CA PHE A 48 21.53 0.80 13.74
C PHE A 48 20.93 0.72 12.34
N ILE A 49 19.91 -0.10 12.18
CA ILE A 49 19.03 -0.15 11.02
C ILE A 49 17.62 0.17 11.49
N GLY A 50 16.97 1.13 10.84
CA GLY A 50 15.62 1.56 11.16
C GLY A 50 15.00 2.41 10.05
N PRO A 51 13.76 2.87 10.24
CA PRO A 51 13.05 3.65 9.23
C PRO A 51 13.70 5.03 9.02
N ARG A 52 13.49 5.58 7.83
CA ARG A 52 13.95 6.93 7.46
C ARG A 52 13.14 7.99 8.20
N ALA A 53 13.72 9.16 8.44
CA ALA A 53 13.01 10.29 9.05
C ALA A 53 11.71 10.64 8.29
N ALA A 54 11.74 10.58 6.96
CA ALA A 54 10.60 10.88 6.08
C ALA A 54 9.50 9.80 6.03
N MET A 55 9.68 8.64 6.67
CA MET A 55 8.72 7.53 6.66
C MET A 55 8.25 7.24 8.07
N VAL A 56 6.94 7.11 8.31
CA VAL A 56 6.41 6.63 9.60
C VAL A 56 6.01 5.17 9.43
N SER A 57 6.59 4.28 10.23
CA SER A 57 6.28 2.85 10.10
C SER A 57 4.85 2.54 10.59
N PRO A 58 4.18 1.49 10.06
CA PRO A 58 2.91 1.02 10.61
C PRO A 58 3.01 0.64 12.09
N TRP A 59 4.19 0.15 12.51
CA TRP A 59 4.49 -0.12 13.91
C TRP A 59 4.45 1.16 14.76
N SER A 60 5.04 2.26 14.28
CA SER A 60 5.00 3.57 14.95
C SER A 60 3.58 4.03 15.19
N THR A 61 2.71 3.95 14.17
CA THR A 61 1.32 4.37 14.29
C THR A 61 0.60 3.62 15.42
N ASN A 62 0.74 2.29 15.45
CA ASN A 62 0.13 1.46 16.49
C ASN A 62 0.76 1.71 17.87
N ALA A 63 2.08 1.86 17.95
CA ALA A 63 2.78 2.13 19.20
C ALA A 63 2.31 3.47 19.82
N VAL A 64 2.21 4.53 19.01
CA VAL A 64 1.69 5.82 19.44
C VAL A 64 0.23 5.70 19.89
N GLU A 65 -0.63 5.01 19.15
CA GLU A 65 -2.03 4.79 19.55
C GLU A 65 -2.14 4.05 20.89
N ILE A 66 -1.32 3.02 21.12
CA ILE A 66 -1.26 2.30 22.40
C ILE A 66 -0.89 3.27 23.54
N THR A 67 0.07 4.17 23.34
CA THR A 67 0.42 5.15 24.38
C THR A 67 -0.73 6.07 24.75
N GLN A 68 -1.59 6.44 23.78
CA GLN A 68 -2.78 7.24 24.04
C GLN A 68 -3.80 6.46 24.90
N ASN A 69 -4.02 5.18 24.59
CA ASN A 69 -4.86 4.28 25.39
C ASN A 69 -4.31 4.07 26.82
N MET A 70 -2.99 4.18 27.00
CA MET A 70 -2.31 4.13 28.30
C MET A 70 -2.27 5.48 29.04
N THR A 71 -2.98 6.50 28.51
CA THR A 71 -3.03 7.88 29.03
C THR A 71 -1.67 8.58 29.08
N ILE A 72 -0.78 8.25 28.15
CA ILE A 72 0.51 8.93 27.98
C ILE A 72 0.37 9.96 26.86
N GLU A 73 0.22 11.22 27.24
CA GLU A 73 0.04 12.32 26.28
C GLU A 73 1.36 12.91 25.79
N GLY A 74 1.34 13.50 24.60
CA GLY A 74 2.46 14.26 24.04
C GLY A 74 3.54 13.40 23.37
N ILE A 75 3.27 12.11 23.12
CA ILE A 75 4.06 11.28 22.21
C ILE A 75 3.71 11.66 20.78
N ILE A 76 4.73 12.02 19.98
CA ILE A 76 4.60 12.36 18.56
C ILE A 76 4.87 11.15 17.69
N ARG A 77 5.94 10.41 18.00
CA ARG A 77 6.44 9.31 17.19
C ARG A 77 7.22 8.33 18.04
N ILE A 78 7.10 7.04 17.74
CA ILE A 78 7.92 5.98 18.34
C ILE A 78 8.45 5.12 17.20
N GLU A 79 9.76 4.87 17.12
CA GLU A 79 10.31 3.93 16.13
C GLU A 79 11.28 2.94 16.77
N GLU A 80 11.40 1.78 16.13
CA GLU A 80 12.36 0.73 16.48
C GLU A 80 13.62 0.80 15.61
N TYR A 81 14.77 0.67 16.27
CA TYR A 81 16.09 0.64 15.64
C TYR A 81 16.83 -0.62 16.09
N LYS A 82 17.22 -1.46 15.13
CA LYS A 82 17.94 -2.71 15.39
C LYS A 82 19.44 -2.49 15.30
N SER A 83 20.17 -2.90 16.32
CA SER A 83 21.63 -2.88 16.38
C SER A 83 22.23 -3.70 15.25
N THR A 84 23.31 -3.20 14.66
CA THR A 84 23.99 -3.83 13.53
C THR A 84 25.50 -3.60 13.58
N THR A 85 26.24 -4.14 12.61
CA THR A 85 27.66 -3.86 12.40
C THR A 85 27.87 -2.87 11.26
N GLU A 86 29.03 -2.23 11.19
CA GLU A 86 29.41 -1.27 10.13
C GLU A 86 29.37 -1.87 8.72
N ASP A 87 29.67 -3.17 8.57
CA ASP A 87 29.72 -3.83 7.27
C ASP A 87 28.40 -4.49 6.86
N ASN A 88 27.40 -4.53 7.74
CA ASN A 88 26.12 -5.17 7.41
C ASN A 88 25.34 -4.37 6.36
N THR A 89 24.98 -5.05 5.27
CA THR A 89 24.16 -4.56 4.16
C THR A 89 22.82 -5.31 4.01
N ASP A 90 22.53 -6.25 4.90
CA ASP A 90 21.33 -7.09 4.87
C ASP A 90 20.12 -6.36 5.48
N PHE A 91 19.54 -5.45 4.70
CA PHE A 91 18.27 -4.80 4.99
C PHE A 91 17.60 -4.33 3.70
N ASP A 92 16.29 -4.07 3.75
CA ASP A 92 15.58 -3.49 2.63
C ASP A 92 15.82 -1.97 2.57
N PRO A 93 16.56 -1.46 1.57
CA PRO A 93 16.85 -0.04 1.45
C PRO A 93 15.60 0.79 1.12
N MET A 94 14.50 0.18 0.66
CA MET A 94 13.23 0.89 0.42
C MET A 94 12.55 1.27 1.73
N LEU A 95 12.73 0.47 2.79
CA LEU A 95 12.01 0.63 4.06
C LEU A 95 12.88 1.21 5.17
N SER A 96 14.17 0.88 5.15
CA SER A 96 15.11 1.20 6.21
C SER A 96 16.36 1.89 5.67
N GLN A 97 17.07 2.54 6.57
CA GLN A 97 18.42 3.04 6.35
C GLN A 97 19.33 2.66 7.52
N LYS A 98 20.63 2.79 7.28
CA LYS A 98 21.66 2.59 8.29
C LYS A 98 22.01 3.90 8.97
N PHE A 99 22.16 3.86 10.28
CA PHE A 99 22.54 4.98 11.13
C PHE A 99 23.86 4.65 11.82
N THR A 100 24.75 5.64 11.92
CA THR A 100 25.99 5.55 12.69
C THR A 100 25.82 5.97 14.15
N GLU A 101 24.73 6.69 14.44
CA GLU A 101 24.28 7.10 15.76
C GLU A 101 22.77 7.37 15.74
N LEU A 102 22.14 7.32 16.91
CA LEU A 102 20.79 7.85 17.12
C LEU A 102 20.88 9.11 17.97
N ASN A 103 20.48 10.26 17.44
CA ASN A 103 20.55 11.56 18.12
C ASN A 103 19.18 12.26 18.18
N GLN A 104 19.14 13.53 18.58
CA GLN A 104 17.90 14.30 18.73
C GLN A 104 17.24 14.73 17.40
N GLU A 105 17.93 14.54 16.27
CA GLU A 105 17.51 14.96 14.92
C GLU A 105 17.07 13.77 14.03
N ILE A 106 17.05 12.54 14.55
CA ILE A 106 16.76 11.33 13.73
C ILE A 106 15.37 11.30 13.09
N PHE A 107 14.45 12.15 13.56
CA PHE A 107 13.12 12.34 12.98
C PHE A 107 12.95 13.66 12.26
N THR A 108 13.99 14.49 12.22
CA THR A 108 13.94 15.81 11.58
C THR A 108 13.96 15.64 10.07
N VAL A 109 12.95 16.24 9.42
CA VAL A 109 12.88 16.39 7.96
C VAL A 109 13.04 17.89 7.69
N ASP A 110 14.28 18.34 7.50
CA ASP A 110 14.60 19.74 7.24
C ASP A 110 14.44 20.04 5.74
N VAL A 111 13.19 20.02 5.27
CA VAL A 111 12.82 20.34 3.90
C VAL A 111 11.72 21.40 3.94
N GLN A 112 11.95 22.51 3.24
CA GLN A 112 10.91 23.53 3.06
C GLN A 112 9.89 23.02 2.05
N PRO A 113 8.57 23.10 2.34
CA PRO A 113 7.55 22.77 1.36
C PRO A 113 7.73 23.57 0.07
N GLU A 114 7.80 22.88 -1.05
CA GLU A 114 7.96 23.52 -2.35
C GLU A 114 6.71 24.36 -2.69
N ALA A 115 6.94 25.51 -3.32
CA ALA A 115 5.86 26.36 -3.80
C ALA A 115 5.22 25.75 -5.05
N VAL A 116 3.91 25.97 -5.23
CA VAL A 116 3.19 25.51 -6.43
C VAL A 116 3.87 26.03 -7.69
N LEU A 117 4.25 25.10 -8.58
CA LEU A 117 4.89 25.42 -9.84
C LEU A 117 3.84 25.65 -10.92
N ASN A 118 3.96 26.76 -11.64
CA ASN A 118 3.16 27.02 -12.84
C ASN A 118 3.96 26.57 -14.06
N ILE A 119 3.43 25.60 -14.81
CA ILE A 119 4.15 24.93 -15.89
C ILE A 119 4.06 25.75 -17.17
N ASP A 120 5.23 26.16 -17.67
CA ASP A 120 5.40 26.85 -18.96
C ASP A 120 5.50 25.87 -20.13
N ASP A 121 6.31 24.83 -19.96
CA ASP A 121 6.59 23.82 -20.97
C ASP A 121 6.12 22.46 -20.46
N ILE A 122 4.97 22.01 -20.99
CA ILE A 122 4.36 20.74 -20.59
C ILE A 122 5.18 19.56 -21.10
N ALA A 123 5.78 19.66 -22.27
CA ALA A 123 6.64 18.60 -22.82
C ALA A 123 7.91 18.43 -21.98
N GLY A 124 8.54 19.55 -21.60
CA GLY A 124 9.70 19.56 -20.70
C GLY A 124 9.38 18.98 -19.34
N TYR A 125 8.27 19.42 -18.72
CA TYR A 125 7.81 18.89 -17.43
C TYR A 125 7.45 17.40 -17.49
N ASN A 126 6.83 16.93 -18.58
CA ASN A 126 6.54 15.51 -18.82
C ASN A 126 7.80 14.64 -18.78
N GLN A 127 8.89 15.09 -19.42
CA GLN A 127 10.16 14.37 -19.43
C GLN A 127 10.86 14.42 -18.08
N GLN A 128 10.87 15.59 -17.43
CA GLN A 128 11.52 15.79 -16.13
C GLN A 128 10.90 14.90 -15.04
N GLU A 129 9.57 14.90 -14.93
CA GLU A 129 8.84 14.18 -13.88
C GLU A 129 8.43 12.76 -14.29
N GLY A 130 8.75 12.33 -15.52
CA GLY A 130 8.44 11.00 -16.02
C GLY A 130 6.94 10.69 -16.10
N LEU A 131 6.13 11.67 -16.53
CA LEU A 131 4.66 11.56 -16.51
C LEU A 131 4.10 10.62 -17.59
N ALA A 132 4.93 10.24 -18.57
CA ALA A 132 4.59 9.34 -19.67
C ALA A 132 3.37 9.79 -20.51
N LEU A 133 3.16 11.11 -20.63
CA LEU A 133 2.14 11.67 -21.51
C LEU A 133 2.54 11.48 -22.98
N SER A 134 1.57 11.16 -23.82
CA SER A 134 1.75 11.16 -25.28
C SER A 134 1.84 12.59 -25.84
N ASP A 135 2.35 12.73 -27.07
CA ASP A 135 2.39 14.03 -27.76
C ASP A 135 0.98 14.64 -27.89
N GLU A 136 -0.05 13.82 -28.11
CA GLU A 136 -1.45 14.27 -28.18
C GLU A 136 -1.95 14.78 -26.82
N GLU A 137 -1.58 14.12 -25.72
CA GLU A 137 -1.94 14.52 -24.36
C GLU A 137 -1.25 15.83 -23.95
N VAL A 138 0.01 16.02 -24.36
CA VAL A 138 0.75 17.28 -24.18
C VAL A 138 0.04 18.42 -24.91
N VAL A 139 -0.25 18.24 -26.21
CA VAL A 139 -0.96 19.25 -27.02
C VAL A 139 -2.34 19.58 -26.43
N TYR A 140 -3.05 18.57 -25.93
CA TYR A 140 -4.33 18.76 -25.25
C TYR A 140 -4.21 19.66 -24.03
N LEU A 141 -3.20 19.44 -23.17
CA LEU A 141 -2.99 20.26 -21.97
C LEU A 141 -2.54 21.69 -22.31
N GLU A 142 -1.71 21.87 -23.33
CA GLU A 142 -1.31 23.21 -23.80
C GLU A 142 -2.51 24.01 -24.33
N GLY A 143 -3.39 23.33 -25.08
CA GLY A 143 -4.66 23.89 -25.52
C GLY A 143 -5.59 24.24 -24.35
N MET A 144 -5.59 23.41 -23.29
CA MET A 144 -6.36 23.67 -22.08
C MET A 144 -5.85 24.92 -21.36
N ALA A 145 -4.54 25.04 -21.13
CA ALA A 145 -3.91 26.22 -20.52
C ALA A 145 -4.27 27.50 -21.28
N SER A 146 -4.20 27.45 -22.60
CA SER A 146 -4.58 28.55 -23.49
C SER A 146 -6.05 28.94 -23.33
N LYS A 147 -6.95 27.95 -23.25
CA LYS A 147 -8.39 28.16 -23.12
C LYS A 147 -8.79 28.77 -21.77
N ILE A 148 -8.17 28.33 -20.68
CA ILE A 148 -8.44 28.86 -19.33
C ILE A 148 -7.76 30.21 -19.08
N GLY A 149 -6.81 30.60 -19.93
CA GLY A 149 -6.09 31.88 -19.82
C GLY A 149 -5.05 31.92 -18.69
N ARG A 150 -4.57 30.76 -18.24
CA ARG A 150 -3.48 30.64 -17.26
C ARG A 150 -2.66 29.37 -17.49
N LYS A 151 -1.44 29.36 -16.96
CA LYS A 151 -0.62 28.15 -16.87
C LYS A 151 -1.31 27.11 -15.98
N LEU A 152 -1.09 25.84 -16.30
CA LEU A 152 -1.48 24.74 -15.43
C LEU A 152 -0.46 24.60 -14.31
N THR A 153 -0.90 24.15 -13.14
CA THR A 153 0.02 23.85 -12.05
C THR A 153 0.64 22.47 -12.20
N ASP A 154 1.78 22.25 -11.56
CA ASP A 154 2.41 20.93 -11.36
C ASP A 154 1.39 19.83 -11.03
N SER A 155 0.51 20.10 -10.07
CA SER A 155 -0.48 19.20 -9.52
C SER A 155 -1.61 18.91 -10.52
N GLU A 156 -1.97 19.88 -11.36
CA GLU A 156 -2.97 19.69 -12.43
C GLU A 156 -2.41 18.80 -13.54
N VAL A 157 -1.17 19.04 -13.96
CA VAL A 157 -0.51 18.25 -15.01
C VAL A 157 -0.20 16.83 -14.51
N PHE A 158 0.32 16.71 -13.29
CA PHE A 158 0.58 15.41 -12.66
C PHE A 158 -0.73 14.65 -12.41
N GLY A 159 -1.76 15.31 -11.88
CA GLY A 159 -3.08 14.70 -11.69
C GLY A 159 -3.67 14.19 -13.01
N PHE A 160 -3.53 14.97 -14.09
CA PHE A 160 -3.96 14.55 -15.42
C PHE A 160 -3.24 13.29 -15.90
N SER A 161 -1.92 13.18 -15.68
CA SER A 161 -1.14 12.01 -16.11
C SER A 161 -1.59 10.74 -15.39
N GLN A 162 -1.91 10.83 -14.09
CA GLN A 162 -2.39 9.68 -13.33
C GLN A 162 -3.75 9.18 -13.85
N VAL A 163 -4.72 10.09 -14.02
CA VAL A 163 -6.09 9.71 -14.44
C VAL A 163 -6.18 9.27 -15.91
N ASN A 164 -5.24 9.68 -16.76
CA ASN A 164 -5.15 9.26 -18.17
C ASN A 164 -4.11 8.17 -18.42
N SER A 165 -3.45 7.64 -17.39
CA SER A 165 -2.58 6.48 -17.52
C SER A 165 -3.35 5.27 -18.10
N GLU A 166 -2.62 4.31 -18.70
CA GLU A 166 -3.27 3.10 -19.21
C GLU A 166 -3.97 2.32 -18.09
N HIS A 167 -3.33 2.24 -16.92
CA HIS A 167 -3.87 1.55 -15.76
C HIS A 167 -5.23 2.12 -15.32
N CYS A 168 -5.42 3.44 -15.38
CA CYS A 168 -6.69 4.06 -14.99
C CYS A 168 -7.73 4.06 -16.11
N ARG A 169 -7.31 4.37 -17.35
CA ARG A 169 -8.25 4.61 -18.45
C ARG A 169 -8.59 3.35 -19.26
N HIS A 170 -7.80 2.29 -19.13
CA HIS A 170 -7.98 1.04 -19.86
C HIS A 170 -8.12 1.29 -21.37
N LYS A 171 -7.22 2.10 -21.94
CA LYS A 171 -7.21 2.51 -23.35
C LYS A 171 -7.13 1.28 -24.26
N ILE A 172 -6.32 0.28 -23.91
CA ILE A 172 -6.21 -0.96 -24.70
C ILE A 172 -7.55 -1.71 -24.75
N PHE A 173 -8.21 -1.87 -23.60
CA PHE A 173 -9.50 -2.58 -23.52
C PHE A 173 -10.64 -1.87 -24.26
N ASN A 174 -10.55 -0.55 -24.40
CA ASN A 174 -11.55 0.28 -25.09
C ASN A 174 -11.16 0.61 -26.54
N GLY A 175 -9.94 0.30 -26.95
CA GLY A 175 -9.39 0.64 -28.26
C GLY A 175 -10.02 -0.13 -29.42
N THR A 176 -9.76 0.36 -30.63
CA THR A 176 -10.06 -0.31 -31.89
C THR A 176 -8.93 -1.27 -32.24
N PHE A 177 -9.28 -2.49 -32.64
CA PHE A 177 -8.32 -3.53 -33.02
C PHE A 177 -8.36 -3.74 -34.53
N ILE A 178 -7.19 -3.79 -35.17
CA ILE A 178 -7.02 -4.21 -36.56
C ILE A 178 -6.21 -5.49 -36.55
N ILE A 179 -6.79 -6.61 -36.98
CA ILE A 179 -6.15 -7.93 -37.00
C ILE A 179 -6.05 -8.36 -38.46
N ASP A 180 -4.83 -8.67 -38.90
CA ASP A 180 -4.54 -9.06 -40.29
C ASP A 180 -5.09 -8.09 -41.35
N GLY A 181 -5.13 -6.80 -41.02
CA GLY A 181 -5.61 -5.72 -41.90
C GLY A 181 -7.12 -5.45 -41.82
N GLU A 182 -7.87 -6.21 -41.02
CA GLU A 182 -9.32 -6.02 -40.84
C GLU A 182 -9.64 -5.34 -39.50
N GLU A 183 -10.45 -4.28 -39.55
CA GLU A 183 -10.95 -3.61 -38.35
C GLU A 183 -12.01 -4.46 -37.66
N MET A 184 -11.81 -4.73 -36.37
CA MET A 184 -12.71 -5.55 -35.57
C MET A 184 -13.92 -4.74 -35.07
N PRO A 185 -15.14 -5.29 -35.12
CA PRO A 185 -16.37 -4.56 -34.85
C PRO A 185 -16.60 -4.26 -33.35
N SER A 186 -15.76 -4.77 -32.45
CA SER A 186 -15.93 -4.64 -31.01
C SER A 186 -14.58 -4.54 -30.31
N SER A 187 -14.50 -3.70 -29.27
CA SER A 187 -13.37 -3.66 -28.36
C SER A 187 -13.40 -4.85 -27.40
N LEU A 188 -12.27 -5.15 -26.75
CA LEU A 188 -12.19 -6.21 -25.75
C LEU A 188 -13.23 -6.01 -24.63
N PHE A 189 -13.40 -4.78 -24.14
CA PHE A 189 -14.37 -4.51 -23.08
C PHE A 189 -15.82 -4.71 -23.54
N LYS A 190 -16.15 -4.39 -24.79
CA LYS A 190 -17.47 -4.69 -25.36
C LYS A 190 -17.73 -6.19 -25.42
N LEU A 191 -16.72 -6.98 -25.79
CA LEU A 191 -16.83 -8.45 -25.78
C LEU A 191 -17.04 -8.99 -24.36
N ILE A 192 -16.37 -8.44 -23.35
CA ILE A 192 -16.62 -8.79 -21.94
C ILE A 192 -18.05 -8.42 -21.53
N LYS A 193 -18.53 -7.20 -21.84
CA LYS A 193 -19.91 -6.79 -21.52
C LYS A 193 -20.98 -7.64 -22.20
N LYS A 194 -20.66 -8.20 -23.38
CA LYS A 194 -21.56 -9.08 -24.12
C LYS A 194 -21.93 -10.33 -23.31
N THR A 195 -21.03 -10.86 -22.49
CA THR A 195 -21.33 -12.06 -21.67
C THR A 195 -22.46 -11.79 -20.67
N ALA A 196 -22.44 -10.63 -20.00
CA ALA A 196 -23.51 -10.19 -19.10
C ALA A 196 -24.81 -9.86 -19.85
N ALA A 197 -24.72 -9.35 -21.07
CA ALA A 197 -25.89 -9.06 -21.90
C ALA A 197 -26.60 -10.34 -22.38
N GLU A 198 -25.83 -11.38 -22.74
CA GLU A 198 -26.36 -12.67 -23.18
C GLU A 198 -26.83 -13.55 -22.01
N THR A 199 -26.18 -13.44 -20.85
CA THR A 199 -26.52 -14.19 -19.63
C THR A 199 -26.74 -13.26 -18.44
N PRO A 200 -27.84 -12.49 -18.39
CA PRO A 200 -28.08 -11.50 -17.33
C PRO A 200 -28.59 -12.12 -16.02
N ARG A 201 -28.95 -13.40 -16.01
CA ARG A 201 -29.60 -14.05 -14.86
C ARG A 201 -28.68 -14.03 -13.63
N GLY A 202 -29.21 -13.53 -12.51
CA GLY A 202 -28.49 -13.46 -11.24
C GLY A 202 -27.54 -12.27 -11.11
N ILE A 203 -27.36 -11.44 -12.16
CA ILE A 203 -26.54 -10.23 -12.06
C ILE A 203 -27.38 -9.10 -11.46
N VAL A 204 -26.95 -8.58 -10.31
CA VAL A 204 -27.55 -7.41 -9.65
C VAL A 204 -26.88 -6.13 -10.14
N SER A 205 -25.54 -6.12 -10.25
CA SER A 205 -24.77 -4.99 -10.81
C SER A 205 -23.47 -5.47 -11.44
N ALA A 206 -23.13 -4.93 -12.61
CA ALA A 206 -21.87 -5.15 -13.29
C ALA A 206 -21.45 -3.89 -14.07
N TYR A 207 -20.15 -3.58 -14.06
CA TYR A 207 -19.51 -2.47 -14.81
C TYR A 207 -20.02 -1.05 -14.46
N LYS A 208 -20.60 -0.87 -13.27
CA LYS A 208 -21.16 0.40 -12.78
C LYS A 208 -20.63 0.82 -11.41
N ASP A 209 -19.76 0.00 -10.84
CA ASP A 209 -19.17 0.16 -9.52
C ASP A 209 -17.78 -0.51 -9.54
N ASN A 210 -17.01 -0.36 -8.46
CA ASN A 210 -15.71 -1.01 -8.31
C ASN A 210 -15.82 -2.53 -8.29
N VAL A 211 -17.00 -3.06 -7.97
CA VAL A 211 -17.26 -4.48 -7.68
C VAL A 211 -18.50 -4.97 -8.42
N ALA A 212 -18.52 -6.25 -8.79
CA ALA A 212 -19.72 -6.89 -9.34
C ALA A 212 -20.59 -7.45 -8.20
N PHE A 213 -21.91 -7.37 -8.37
CA PHE A 213 -22.88 -7.90 -7.43
C PHE A 213 -23.77 -8.93 -8.11
N ILE A 214 -23.92 -10.09 -7.47
CA ILE A 214 -24.82 -11.16 -7.91
C ILE A 214 -25.82 -11.52 -6.81
N GLU A 215 -26.97 -12.09 -7.21
CA GLU A 215 -27.99 -12.58 -6.28
C GLU A 215 -27.38 -13.62 -5.33
N GLY A 216 -27.59 -13.43 -4.02
CA GLY A 216 -27.21 -14.37 -2.98
C GLY A 216 -28.42 -15.11 -2.38
N PRO A 217 -28.18 -16.12 -1.54
CA PRO A 217 -29.25 -16.80 -0.82
C PRO A 217 -29.85 -15.92 0.29
N THR A 218 -31.01 -16.33 0.82
CA THR A 218 -31.47 -15.85 2.13
C THR A 218 -30.54 -16.42 3.20
N VAL A 219 -30.04 -15.57 4.09
CA VAL A 219 -29.11 -15.96 5.17
C VAL A 219 -29.53 -15.33 6.49
N THR A 220 -29.09 -15.94 7.58
CA THR A 220 -29.28 -15.42 8.94
C THR A 220 -28.05 -14.63 9.36
N GLN A 221 -28.22 -13.36 9.68
CA GLN A 221 -27.19 -12.51 10.29
C GLN A 221 -27.24 -12.64 11.81
N PHE A 222 -26.08 -12.84 12.44
CA PHE A 222 -25.92 -12.70 13.89
C PHE A 222 -25.11 -11.43 14.18
N ALA A 223 -25.78 -10.39 14.68
CA ALA A 223 -25.20 -9.06 14.88
C ALA A 223 -25.84 -8.35 16.08
N PRO A 224 -25.20 -7.33 16.68
CA PRO A 224 -25.83 -6.51 17.71
C PRO A 224 -27.07 -5.82 17.15
N LYS A 225 -28.13 -5.73 17.96
CA LYS A 225 -29.40 -5.11 17.57
C LYS A 225 -29.26 -3.63 17.19
N SER A 226 -28.32 -2.92 17.82
CA SER A 226 -27.94 -1.54 17.49
C SER A 226 -26.44 -1.51 17.18
N ALA A 227 -26.02 -0.81 16.12
CA ALA A 227 -24.61 -0.75 15.71
C ALA A 227 -23.83 0.40 16.36
N ASP A 228 -24.53 1.40 16.89
CA ASP A 228 -24.00 2.67 17.40
C ASP A 228 -23.85 2.71 18.94
N LYS A 229 -24.34 1.67 19.64
CA LYS A 229 -24.31 1.58 21.11
C LYS A 229 -24.21 0.13 21.56
N PRO A 230 -23.76 -0.13 22.81
CA PRO A 230 -23.83 -1.47 23.38
C PRO A 230 -25.26 -2.02 23.37
N ASP A 231 -25.46 -3.18 22.77
CA ASP A 231 -26.76 -3.85 22.68
C ASP A 231 -26.58 -5.37 22.60
N PHE A 232 -27.67 -6.13 22.76
CA PHE A 232 -27.66 -7.59 22.66
C PHE A 232 -27.57 -8.03 21.19
N TYR A 233 -26.90 -9.15 20.95
CA TYR A 233 -26.91 -9.81 19.65
C TYR A 233 -28.25 -10.49 19.38
N GLN A 234 -28.66 -10.50 18.11
CA GLN A 234 -29.86 -11.18 17.65
C GLN A 234 -29.61 -11.82 16.27
N GLU A 235 -30.43 -12.82 15.95
CA GLU A 235 -30.49 -13.40 14.62
C GLU A 235 -31.53 -12.65 13.76
N THR A 236 -31.20 -12.37 12.50
CA THR A 236 -32.12 -11.73 11.56
C THR A 236 -31.94 -12.32 10.17
N GLU A 237 -33.01 -12.82 9.56
CA GLU A 237 -32.99 -13.30 8.18
C GLU A 237 -33.03 -12.13 7.18
N PHE A 238 -32.22 -12.21 6.12
CA PHE A 238 -32.24 -11.25 5.02
C PHE A 238 -31.84 -11.90 3.69
N ASN A 239 -32.25 -11.29 2.58
CA ASN A 239 -31.80 -11.69 1.24
C ASN A 239 -30.44 -11.07 0.95
N SER A 240 -29.42 -11.91 0.80
CA SER A 240 -28.05 -11.44 0.57
C SER A 240 -27.78 -11.13 -0.90
N VAL A 241 -26.73 -10.33 -1.13
CA VAL A 241 -26.13 -10.07 -2.43
C VAL A 241 -24.64 -10.34 -2.28
N ILE A 242 -24.05 -11.09 -3.21
CA ILE A 242 -22.64 -11.47 -3.14
C ILE A 242 -21.84 -10.48 -3.97
N SER A 243 -20.81 -9.91 -3.36
CA SER A 243 -19.85 -9.03 -4.02
C SER A 243 -18.63 -9.82 -4.51
N LEU A 244 -18.21 -9.58 -5.76
CA LEU A 244 -17.11 -10.28 -6.40
C LEU A 244 -16.15 -9.28 -7.03
N LYS A 245 -14.86 -9.37 -6.66
CA LYS A 245 -13.78 -8.54 -7.15
C LYS A 245 -12.49 -9.37 -7.22
N ALA A 246 -11.65 -9.02 -8.18
CA ALA A 246 -10.27 -9.46 -8.23
C ALA A 246 -9.41 -8.26 -8.66
N GLU A 247 -8.23 -8.13 -8.06
CA GLU A 247 -7.22 -7.15 -8.43
C GLU A 247 -5.86 -7.82 -8.57
N THR A 248 -4.92 -7.09 -9.18
CA THR A 248 -3.53 -7.51 -9.27
C THR A 248 -2.63 -6.36 -8.87
N HIS A 249 -1.52 -6.64 -8.19
CA HIS A 249 -0.56 -5.62 -7.76
C HIS A 249 0.87 -5.94 -8.24
N ASN A 250 0.99 -6.30 -9.53
CA ASN A 250 2.15 -6.99 -10.09
C ASN A 250 3.47 -6.20 -9.98
N PHE A 251 3.49 -4.96 -10.47
CA PHE A 251 4.75 -4.18 -10.54
C PHE A 251 5.29 -3.84 -9.14
N PRO A 252 4.49 -3.30 -8.20
CA PRO A 252 4.97 -3.06 -6.84
C PRO A 252 5.39 -4.33 -6.11
N THR A 253 4.69 -5.44 -6.30
CA THR A 253 5.10 -6.75 -5.74
C THR A 253 6.43 -7.23 -6.32
N THR A 254 6.79 -6.83 -7.54
CA THR A 254 8.09 -7.15 -8.12
C THR A 254 9.22 -6.34 -7.47
N VAL A 255 8.94 -5.09 -7.09
CA VAL A 255 9.91 -4.16 -6.48
C VAL A 255 10.11 -4.49 -5.00
N GLU A 256 9.00 -4.53 -4.25
CA GLU A 256 8.95 -4.84 -2.82
C GLU A 256 7.74 -5.77 -2.56
N PRO A 257 7.94 -7.10 -2.41
CA PRO A 257 6.83 -8.03 -2.49
C PRO A 257 5.93 -8.05 -1.27
N PHE A 258 6.45 -7.75 -0.07
CA PHE A 258 5.65 -7.83 1.15
C PHE A 258 4.56 -6.75 1.15
N ASN A 259 4.95 -5.48 1.06
CA ASN A 259 3.98 -4.39 1.06
C ASN A 259 3.20 -4.35 -0.25
N GLY A 260 3.82 -4.68 -1.38
CA GLY A 260 3.10 -4.75 -2.66
C GLY A 260 1.91 -5.74 -2.63
N ALA A 261 2.09 -6.91 -2.03
CA ALA A 261 1.01 -7.88 -1.87
C ALA A 261 0.03 -7.49 -0.76
N ALA A 262 0.52 -6.95 0.37
CA ALA A 262 -0.33 -6.48 1.46
C ALA A 262 -1.27 -5.36 1.00
N THR A 263 -0.77 -4.36 0.27
CA THR A 263 -1.60 -3.29 -0.29
C THR A 263 -2.50 -3.78 -1.42
N GLY A 264 -2.13 -4.87 -2.10
CA GLY A 264 -2.99 -5.55 -3.08
C GLY A 264 -4.23 -6.15 -2.44
N ALA A 265 -4.03 -6.93 -1.37
CA ALA A 265 -5.13 -7.45 -0.56
C ALA A 265 -5.96 -6.29 0.03
N GLY A 266 -5.30 -5.28 0.61
CA GLY A 266 -5.98 -4.14 1.21
C GLY A 266 -6.77 -3.29 0.22
N GLY A 267 -6.28 -3.10 -1.01
CA GLY A 267 -6.98 -2.39 -2.08
C GLY A 267 -8.26 -3.11 -2.49
N GLU A 268 -8.15 -4.41 -2.74
CA GLU A 268 -9.29 -5.26 -3.11
C GLU A 268 -10.36 -5.30 -1.99
N ILE A 269 -9.93 -5.42 -0.73
CA ILE A 269 -10.83 -5.36 0.44
C ILE A 269 -11.58 -4.02 0.49
N ARG A 270 -10.88 -2.89 0.27
CA ARG A 270 -11.50 -1.56 0.28
C ARG A 270 -12.52 -1.40 -0.84
N ASP A 271 -12.24 -1.93 -2.02
CA ASP A 271 -13.18 -1.91 -3.13
C ASP A 271 -14.47 -2.65 -2.81
N ARG A 272 -14.37 -3.81 -2.17
CA ARG A 272 -15.54 -4.54 -1.66
C ARG A 272 -16.28 -3.74 -0.59
N LEU A 273 -15.58 -3.20 0.41
CA LEU A 273 -16.20 -2.37 1.45
C LEU A 273 -16.94 -1.15 0.87
N ALA A 274 -16.37 -0.52 -0.15
CA ALA A 274 -16.91 0.69 -0.78
C ALA A 274 -18.02 0.43 -1.81
N GLY A 275 -18.24 -0.82 -2.23
CA GLY A 275 -19.27 -1.17 -3.21
C GLY A 275 -20.69 -0.88 -2.72
N GLY A 276 -21.52 -0.32 -3.58
CA GLY A 276 -22.92 0.02 -3.28
C GLY A 276 -23.06 1.06 -2.18
N LYS A 277 -23.68 0.69 -1.05
CA LYS A 277 -23.81 1.54 0.16
C LYS A 277 -22.98 1.01 1.33
N GLY A 278 -22.08 0.07 1.05
CA GLY A 278 -21.38 -0.73 2.04
C GLY A 278 -21.60 -2.22 1.80
N SER A 279 -20.51 -2.99 1.83
CA SER A 279 -20.56 -4.46 1.85
C SER A 279 -19.56 -5.01 2.85
N LEU A 280 -19.69 -6.29 3.22
CA LEU A 280 -18.80 -6.97 4.16
C LEU A 280 -17.97 -8.02 3.40
N PRO A 281 -16.64 -7.85 3.27
CA PRO A 281 -15.77 -8.85 2.66
C PRO A 281 -15.74 -10.14 3.51
N LEU A 282 -16.15 -11.27 2.93
CA LEU A 282 -16.27 -12.54 3.66
C LEU A 282 -15.02 -13.43 3.60
N ALA A 283 -14.42 -13.56 2.41
CA ALA A 283 -13.24 -14.41 2.18
C ALA A 283 -12.39 -13.82 1.06
N GLY A 284 -11.08 -14.08 1.09
CA GLY A 284 -10.13 -13.66 0.07
C GLY A 284 -9.42 -14.86 -0.56
N THR A 285 -8.96 -14.69 -1.81
CA THR A 285 -8.06 -15.65 -2.46
C THR A 285 -6.88 -14.88 -3.04
N ALA A 286 -5.67 -15.32 -2.71
CA ALA A 286 -4.44 -14.81 -3.33
C ALA A 286 -3.89 -15.82 -4.33
N VAL A 287 -3.45 -15.34 -5.50
CA VAL A 287 -2.85 -16.15 -6.55
C VAL A 287 -1.50 -15.55 -6.93
N TYR A 288 -0.46 -16.38 -6.92
CA TYR A 288 0.90 -15.98 -7.26
C TYR A 288 1.37 -16.71 -8.51
N MET A 289 1.96 -15.96 -9.44
CA MET A 289 2.55 -16.50 -10.66
C MET A 289 3.91 -15.86 -10.87
N THR A 290 4.97 -16.67 -10.81
CA THR A 290 6.36 -16.23 -10.98
C THR A 290 7.09 -17.13 -11.99
N SER A 291 8.33 -16.76 -12.34
CA SER A 291 9.24 -17.67 -13.04
C SER A 291 9.69 -18.81 -12.10
N TYR A 292 10.47 -19.77 -12.60
CA TYR A 292 10.99 -20.86 -11.77
C TYR A 292 11.70 -20.34 -10.52
N SER A 293 11.33 -20.88 -9.37
CA SER A 293 11.83 -20.45 -8.06
C SER A 293 13.26 -20.91 -7.80
N ARG A 294 13.71 -21.96 -8.50
CA ARG A 294 15.07 -22.52 -8.40
C ARG A 294 15.49 -22.84 -6.97
N LEU A 295 14.54 -23.27 -6.14
CA LEU A 295 14.76 -23.62 -4.73
C LEU A 295 15.68 -24.82 -4.54
N GLU A 296 15.56 -25.79 -5.44
CA GLU A 296 16.22 -27.09 -5.35
C GLU A 296 16.98 -27.35 -6.65
N GLU A 297 18.22 -27.84 -6.54
CA GLU A 297 19.09 -28.07 -7.69
C GLU A 297 18.60 -29.21 -8.61
N ASN A 298 17.76 -30.12 -8.08
CA ASN A 298 17.35 -31.36 -8.77
C ASN A 298 16.08 -31.22 -9.62
N ARG A 299 15.86 -30.05 -10.23
CA ARG A 299 14.67 -29.77 -11.06
C ARG A 299 15.07 -29.55 -12.53
N PRO A 300 15.19 -30.63 -13.34
CA PRO A 300 15.77 -30.54 -14.68
C PRO A 300 14.96 -29.65 -15.65
N TRP A 301 13.65 -29.48 -15.44
CA TRP A 301 12.83 -28.58 -16.24
C TRP A 301 13.20 -27.10 -16.06
N GLU A 302 13.82 -26.73 -14.94
CA GLU A 302 14.29 -25.35 -14.70
C GLU A 302 15.54 -25.02 -15.53
N GLN A 303 16.21 -26.03 -16.11
CA GLN A 303 17.33 -25.85 -17.04
C GLN A 303 16.88 -25.59 -18.49
N GLY A 304 15.57 -25.61 -18.76
CA GLY A 304 15.02 -25.32 -20.08
C GLY A 304 15.12 -23.83 -20.49
N MET A 305 15.50 -22.95 -19.56
CA MET A 305 15.77 -21.54 -19.81
C MET A 305 16.82 -21.03 -18.82
N ASP A 306 17.69 -20.12 -19.26
CA ASP A 306 18.68 -19.49 -18.38
C ASP A 306 18.00 -18.61 -17.33
N GLU A 307 18.62 -18.50 -16.15
CA GLU A 307 18.15 -17.56 -15.14
C GLU A 307 18.37 -16.11 -15.58
N ARG A 308 17.34 -15.28 -15.39
CA ARG A 308 17.41 -13.85 -15.69
C ARG A 308 18.19 -13.13 -14.59
N LYS A 309 18.92 -12.09 -14.96
CA LYS A 309 19.46 -11.13 -13.99
C LYS A 309 18.31 -10.31 -13.42
N TRP A 310 17.84 -10.68 -12.23
CA TRP A 310 16.75 -10.00 -11.54
C TRP A 310 17.18 -8.59 -11.11
N LEU A 311 16.42 -7.58 -11.52
CA LEU A 311 16.68 -6.19 -11.15
C LEU A 311 16.24 -5.87 -9.71
N TYR A 312 15.14 -6.47 -9.27
CA TYR A 312 14.52 -6.20 -7.98
C TYR A 312 14.57 -7.41 -7.04
N GLN A 313 13.70 -8.40 -7.28
CA GLN A 313 13.53 -9.55 -6.41
C GLN A 313 13.54 -10.84 -7.23
N THR A 314 14.05 -11.92 -6.64
CA THR A 314 13.99 -13.24 -7.26
C THR A 314 12.57 -13.82 -7.21
N PRO A 315 12.22 -14.81 -8.06
CA PRO A 315 10.94 -15.51 -7.96
C PRO A 315 10.72 -16.15 -6.58
N MET A 316 11.80 -16.60 -5.92
CA MET A 316 11.75 -17.12 -4.56
C MET A 316 11.31 -16.04 -3.55
N ASP A 317 11.97 -14.88 -3.59
CA ASP A 317 11.66 -13.75 -2.71
C ASP A 317 10.23 -13.30 -2.90
N ILE A 318 9.76 -13.21 -4.14
CA ILE A 318 8.38 -12.84 -4.45
C ILE A 318 7.41 -13.84 -3.81
N LEU A 319 7.59 -15.14 -4.02
CA LEU A 319 6.69 -16.16 -3.48
C LEU A 319 6.61 -16.11 -1.94
N ILE A 320 7.74 -15.96 -1.27
CA ILE A 320 7.80 -15.92 0.21
C ILE A 320 7.22 -14.60 0.74
N LYS A 321 7.77 -13.47 0.30
CA LYS A 321 7.44 -12.15 0.86
C LYS A 321 6.03 -11.73 0.47
N ALA A 322 5.58 -11.97 -0.76
CA ALA A 322 4.22 -11.63 -1.19
C ALA A 322 3.17 -12.47 -0.45
N SER A 323 3.42 -13.77 -0.27
CA SER A 323 2.54 -14.63 0.53
C SER A 323 2.43 -14.12 1.97
N ASN A 324 3.56 -13.78 2.60
CA ASN A 324 3.56 -13.23 3.94
C ASN A 324 2.82 -11.89 4.01
N GLY A 325 2.99 -11.00 3.03
CA GLY A 325 2.34 -9.70 3.00
C GLY A 325 0.82 -9.77 2.85
N ALA A 326 0.33 -10.57 1.89
CA ALA A 326 -1.12 -10.75 1.72
C ALA A 326 -1.76 -11.41 2.94
N SER A 327 -1.13 -12.44 3.51
CA SER A 327 -1.61 -13.10 4.73
C SER A 327 -1.55 -12.17 5.94
N ASP A 328 -0.51 -11.36 6.09
CA ASP A 328 -0.40 -10.39 7.19
C ASP A 328 -1.56 -9.39 7.16
N PHE A 329 -1.88 -8.84 5.98
CA PHE A 329 -3.01 -7.92 5.83
C PHE A 329 -4.35 -8.62 6.10
N GLY A 330 -4.58 -9.80 5.48
CA GLY A 330 -5.82 -10.57 5.67
C GLY A 330 -6.03 -10.97 7.13
N ASN A 331 -5.00 -11.47 7.80
CA ASN A 331 -5.05 -11.88 9.21
C ASN A 331 -5.35 -10.71 10.15
N LYS A 332 -4.66 -9.56 9.96
CA LYS A 332 -4.89 -8.36 10.77
C LYS A 332 -6.27 -7.75 10.53
N PHE A 333 -6.76 -7.80 9.30
CA PHE A 333 -8.09 -7.32 8.95
C PHE A 333 -9.22 -8.26 9.44
N GLY A 334 -8.95 -9.57 9.51
CA GLY A 334 -9.94 -10.59 9.87
C GLY A 334 -10.67 -11.18 8.67
N GLN A 335 -9.99 -11.28 7.52
CA GLN A 335 -10.48 -11.98 6.33
C GLN A 335 -9.75 -13.31 6.15
N PRO A 336 -10.48 -14.45 6.10
CA PRO A 336 -9.90 -15.76 5.84
C PRO A 336 -9.43 -15.93 4.39
#